data_AF-A0A965VN95-F1
#
_entry.id   AF-A0A965VN95-F1
#
_cell.length_a   1.000
_cell.length_b   1.000
_cell.length_c   1.000
_cell.angle_alpha   90.00
_cell.angle_beta   90.00
_cell.angle_gamma   90.00
#
_symmetry.space_group_name_H-M   'P 1'
#
loop_
_entity.id
_entity.type
_entity.pdbx_description
1 polymer ?
#
loop_
_entity_poly.entity_id
_entity_poly.type
_entity_poly.pdbx_seq_one_letter_code
_entity_poly.pdbx_strand_id
1 'polypeptide(L)'
;MKSMQTKRAESPVAPVRVDNEAAANDVPRRVGALRISDVLAIVGAVAAALSMTVIIYAFLTPAGGFVGFFVTLYVLFMVTYGILVSLDESMPTVRDRLVLVGVHSLAIVVFTTLVFVVLFAFFRGVEALPYLNFFTQDMALAGPLDPLSVGGILHAITGTLIQISIALAITIPLGLMTAVFLNEIPGPFSRFVRTIVEAMTALPSIVAGLFIYATFILILGLGKSGLAASLAISVMMLPIMIRASDVVLRLVPATLKEASLGLGASNWHTMWNVTLPTARSGLVTAIILATARGIGETSPVLLTSGFTAAFNADPVHGPMISLPLAIFQFVKSPEPTMIARGFGTAAVLMLLVVLLFVIARIIGGQTVAKKERARQRREALWLDLKAFGTGCVTVARRVWKKIIELPGAVQRTIRRLPALSASSTAAKPMSGSADEPQTAKSKKSSKSKKSKSSPKSRDRREQLSFEEFLELNPRARGTQITTADDTAPPTRRGKKKPKGTS
;
A
#
# COMPACT_ATOMS: atom_id res chain seq x y z
N MET A 1 -69.82 -12.41 49.47
CA MET A 1 -69.72 -13.87 49.72
C MET A 1 -68.60 -14.43 48.85
N LYS A 2 -67.88 -15.40 49.41
CA LYS A 2 -66.66 -16.09 48.90
C LYS A 2 -66.73 -16.58 47.45
N SER A 3 -65.53 -16.92 46.95
CA SER A 3 -65.17 -17.71 45.75
C SER A 3 -64.69 -16.84 44.58
N MET A 4 -63.56 -17.07 43.92
CA MET A 4 -62.77 -18.29 43.74
C MET A 4 -61.34 -17.88 43.38
N GLN A 5 -60.36 -18.17 44.24
CA GLN A 5 -58.96 -18.23 43.82
C GLN A 5 -58.75 -19.54 43.07
N THR A 6 -58.41 -19.47 41.78
CA THR A 6 -57.83 -20.60 41.05
C THR A 6 -56.33 -20.36 40.92
N LYS A 7 -55.56 -21.05 41.78
CA LYS A 7 -54.12 -21.29 41.62
C LYS A 7 -53.89 -21.92 40.23
N ARG A 8 -53.25 -21.21 39.32
CA ARG A 8 -52.62 -21.82 38.13
C ARG A 8 -51.26 -22.35 38.57
N ALA A 9 -51.10 -23.67 38.53
CA ALA A 9 -49.83 -24.34 38.79
C ALA A 9 -48.82 -23.92 37.73
N GLU A 10 -47.68 -23.44 38.18
CA GLU A 10 -46.52 -23.11 37.36
C GLU A 10 -45.83 -24.43 36.99
N SER A 11 -45.97 -24.85 35.73
CA SER A 11 -45.27 -26.01 35.20
C SER A 11 -43.79 -25.68 35.03
N PRO A 12 -42.84 -26.48 35.52
CA PRO A 12 -41.43 -26.21 35.35
C PRO A 12 -41.07 -26.33 33.87
N VAL A 13 -40.52 -25.26 33.30
CA VAL A 13 -39.94 -25.27 31.96
C VAL A 13 -38.75 -26.24 32.00
N ALA A 14 -38.88 -27.37 31.30
CA ALA A 14 -37.79 -28.32 31.17
C ALA A 14 -36.59 -27.63 30.50
N PRO A 15 -35.36 -27.84 30.98
CA PRO A 15 -34.19 -27.25 30.35
C PRO A 15 -34.10 -27.75 28.90
N VAL A 16 -33.97 -26.82 27.96
CA VAL A 16 -33.68 -27.12 26.56
C VAL A 16 -32.40 -27.95 26.56
N ARG A 17 -32.53 -29.22 26.21
CA ARG A 17 -31.40 -30.12 26.03
C ARG A 17 -30.67 -29.58 24.80
N VAL A 18 -29.60 -28.82 25.01
CA VAL A 18 -28.66 -28.51 23.94
C VAL A 18 -28.04 -29.85 23.60
N ASP A 19 -28.41 -30.39 22.44
CA ASP A 19 -27.85 -31.63 21.94
C ASP A 19 -26.35 -31.41 21.73
N ASN A 20 -25.55 -31.77 22.74
CA ASN A 20 -24.09 -31.64 22.74
C ASN A 20 -23.41 -32.37 21.57
N GLU A 21 -24.14 -33.19 20.79
CA GLU A 21 -23.66 -33.80 19.56
C GLU A 21 -23.46 -32.80 18.42
N ALA A 22 -24.24 -31.71 18.35
CA ALA A 22 -24.06 -30.69 17.31
C ALA A 22 -22.80 -29.86 17.56
N ALA A 23 -22.45 -29.60 18.82
CA ALA A 23 -21.22 -28.91 19.22
C ALA A 23 -19.98 -29.81 19.18
N ALA A 24 -20.13 -31.13 19.27
CA ALA A 24 -19.01 -32.08 19.30
C ALA A 24 -18.32 -32.28 17.93
N ASN A 25 -18.97 -31.89 16.83
CA ASN A 25 -18.46 -32.09 15.47
C ASN A 25 -17.89 -30.81 14.82
N ASP A 26 -17.83 -29.69 15.53
CA ASP A 26 -17.20 -28.46 15.06
C ASP A 26 -15.68 -28.56 15.18
N VAL A 27 -15.09 -29.48 14.40
CA VAL A 27 -13.63 -29.57 14.29
C VAL A 27 -13.16 -28.35 13.49
N PRO A 28 -12.33 -27.46 14.07
CA PRO A 28 -11.85 -26.29 13.37
C PRO A 28 -11.08 -26.69 12.12
N ARG A 29 -11.62 -26.32 10.95
CA ARG A 29 -11.06 -26.66 9.66
C ARG A 29 -9.75 -25.90 9.43
N ARG A 30 -8.65 -26.63 9.28
CA ARG A 30 -7.38 -26.06 8.84
C ARG A 30 -7.45 -25.72 7.36
N VAL A 31 -7.75 -24.46 7.04
CA VAL A 31 -7.83 -23.88 5.68
C VAL A 31 -6.50 -23.83 4.91
N GLY A 32 -5.39 -24.29 5.50
CA GLY A 32 -4.04 -24.12 4.93
C GLY A 32 -3.40 -25.34 4.27
N ALA A 33 -3.96 -26.56 4.39
CA ALA A 33 -3.32 -27.78 3.88
C ALA A 33 -4.13 -28.39 2.73
N LEU A 34 -3.55 -28.40 1.53
CA LEU A 34 -4.08 -29.12 0.37
C LEU A 34 -4.10 -30.61 0.68
N ARG A 35 -5.28 -31.23 0.73
CA ARG A 35 -5.38 -32.69 0.86
C ARG A 35 -5.09 -33.33 -0.50
N ILE A 36 -4.50 -34.52 -0.49
CA ILE A 36 -4.24 -35.29 -1.72
C ILE A 36 -5.55 -35.55 -2.49
N SER A 37 -6.66 -35.74 -1.77
CA SER A 37 -8.02 -35.82 -2.33
C SER A 37 -8.42 -34.56 -3.12
N ASP A 38 -8.04 -33.38 -2.65
CA ASP A 38 -8.38 -32.12 -3.32
C ASP A 38 -7.60 -31.97 -4.63
N VAL A 39 -6.32 -32.39 -4.64
CA VAL A 39 -5.48 -32.39 -5.84
C VAL A 39 -6.00 -33.40 -6.87
N LEU A 40 -6.33 -34.62 -6.43
CA LEU A 40 -6.96 -35.65 -7.27
C LEU A 40 -8.29 -35.16 -7.86
N ALA A 41 -9.09 -34.43 -7.06
CA ALA A 41 -10.36 -33.90 -7.52
C ALA A 41 -10.18 -32.82 -8.59
N ILE A 42 -9.20 -31.92 -8.43
CA ILE A 42 -8.89 -30.90 -9.44
C ILE A 42 -8.39 -31.55 -10.73
N VAL A 43 -7.44 -32.48 -10.64
CA VAL A 43 -6.85 -33.16 -11.82
C VAL A 43 -7.90 -33.99 -12.55
N GLY A 44 -8.72 -34.74 -11.81
CA GLY A 44 -9.84 -35.52 -12.37
C GLY A 44 -10.87 -34.63 -13.06
N ALA A 45 -11.24 -33.50 -12.45
CA ALA A 45 -12.15 -32.54 -13.05
C ALA A 45 -11.59 -31.89 -14.34
N VAL A 46 -10.30 -31.54 -14.37
CA VAL A 46 -9.65 -31.00 -15.58
C VAL A 46 -9.66 -32.02 -16.71
N ALA A 47 -9.26 -33.27 -16.45
CA ALA A 47 -9.22 -34.32 -17.45
C ALA A 47 -10.62 -34.64 -18.00
N ALA A 48 -11.63 -34.73 -17.12
CA ALA A 48 -13.01 -34.97 -17.51
C ALA A 48 -13.59 -33.81 -18.33
N ALA A 49 -13.32 -32.56 -17.94
CA ALA A 49 -13.77 -31.38 -18.67
C ALA A 49 -13.13 -31.26 -20.06
N LEU A 50 -11.82 -31.55 -20.17
CA LEU A 50 -11.11 -31.58 -21.45
C LEU A 50 -11.70 -32.62 -22.40
N SER A 51 -11.85 -33.86 -21.93
CA SER A 51 -12.43 -34.95 -22.72
C SER A 51 -13.84 -34.61 -23.20
N MET A 52 -14.69 -34.14 -22.29
CA MET A 52 -16.09 -33.82 -22.60
C MET A 52 -16.21 -32.60 -23.54
N THR A 53 -15.33 -31.60 -23.42
CA THR A 53 -15.32 -30.45 -24.32
C THR A 53 -14.85 -30.82 -25.71
N VAL A 54 -13.83 -31.69 -25.84
CA VAL A 54 -13.39 -32.23 -27.12
C VAL A 54 -14.52 -33.01 -27.80
N ILE A 55 -15.28 -33.82 -27.06
CA ILE A 55 -16.44 -34.55 -27.60
C ILE A 55 -17.52 -33.59 -28.08
N ILE A 56 -17.88 -32.56 -27.30
CA ILE A 56 -18.90 -31.57 -27.68
C ILE A 56 -18.51 -30.84 -28.96
N TYR A 57 -17.25 -30.41 -29.08
CA TYR A 57 -16.75 -29.69 -30.25
C TYR A 57 -16.48 -30.59 -31.46
N ALA A 58 -16.16 -31.88 -31.25
CA ALA A 58 -15.96 -32.82 -32.34
C ALA A 58 -17.28 -33.35 -32.93
N PHE A 59 -18.35 -33.45 -32.12
CA PHE A 59 -19.57 -34.15 -32.53
C PHE A 59 -20.85 -33.33 -32.51
N LEU A 60 -20.98 -32.28 -31.69
CA LEU A 60 -22.29 -31.68 -31.37
C LEU A 60 -22.46 -30.24 -31.85
N THR A 61 -21.41 -29.42 -31.79
CA THR A 61 -21.46 -28.02 -32.25
C THR A 61 -20.14 -27.61 -32.91
N PRO A 62 -20.12 -27.29 -34.22
CA PRO A 62 -19.02 -26.57 -34.83
C PRO A 62 -19.10 -25.09 -34.43
N ALA A 63 -19.08 -24.80 -33.13
CA ALA A 63 -18.92 -23.44 -32.62
C ALA A 63 -17.46 -23.03 -32.87
N GLY A 64 -17.17 -22.60 -34.10
CA GLY A 64 -15.81 -22.39 -34.63
C GLY A 64 -15.06 -21.19 -34.05
N GLY A 65 -14.73 -21.22 -32.76
CA GLY A 65 -13.95 -20.16 -32.13
C GLY A 65 -13.10 -20.65 -30.97
N PHE A 66 -11.83 -20.25 -30.98
CA PHE A 66 -10.88 -20.48 -29.88
C PHE A 66 -11.46 -20.07 -28.52
N VAL A 67 -12.12 -18.91 -28.45
CA VAL A 67 -12.73 -18.40 -27.22
C VAL A 67 -13.86 -19.30 -26.71
N GLY A 68 -14.73 -19.77 -27.61
CA GLY A 68 -15.85 -20.64 -27.24
C GLY A 68 -15.38 -21.96 -26.62
N PHE A 69 -14.29 -22.52 -27.15
CA PHE A 69 -13.68 -23.75 -26.64
C PHE A 69 -13.25 -23.61 -25.18
N PHE A 70 -12.51 -22.56 -24.83
CA PHE A 70 -12.04 -22.36 -23.45
C PHE A 70 -13.16 -22.00 -22.47
N VAL A 71 -14.18 -21.26 -22.91
CA VAL A 71 -15.35 -20.97 -22.07
C VAL A 71 -16.11 -22.26 -21.74
N THR A 72 -16.35 -23.09 -22.75
CA THR A 72 -17.05 -24.37 -22.57
C THR A 72 -16.25 -25.30 -21.64
N LEU A 73 -14.95 -25.41 -21.88
CA LEU A 73 -14.03 -26.16 -21.04
C LEU A 73 -14.10 -25.74 -19.57
N TYR A 74 -14.05 -24.43 -19.32
CA TYR A 74 -14.06 -23.89 -17.97
C TYR A 74 -15.39 -24.13 -17.24
N VAL A 75 -16.52 -23.98 -17.93
CA VAL A 75 -17.85 -24.27 -17.37
C VAL A 75 -17.95 -25.75 -17.01
N LEU A 76 -17.54 -26.65 -17.90
CA LEU A 76 -17.52 -28.07 -17.61
C LEU A 76 -16.58 -28.44 -16.47
N PHE A 77 -15.41 -27.81 -16.39
CA PHE A 77 -14.50 -27.97 -15.26
C PHE A 77 -15.17 -27.59 -13.93
N MET A 78 -15.87 -26.45 -13.87
CA MET A 78 -16.60 -26.04 -12.66
C MET A 78 -17.71 -27.03 -12.27
N VAL A 79 -18.47 -27.52 -13.25
CA VAL A 79 -19.54 -28.48 -13.00
C VAL A 79 -18.97 -29.80 -12.49
N THR A 80 -17.98 -30.37 -13.19
CA THR A 80 -17.39 -31.66 -12.80
C THR A 80 -16.65 -31.57 -11.48
N TYR A 81 -15.91 -30.48 -11.23
CA TYR A 81 -15.26 -30.24 -9.94
C TYR A 81 -16.28 -30.12 -8.81
N GLY A 82 -17.37 -29.37 -9.02
CA GLY A 82 -18.46 -29.25 -8.04
C GLY A 82 -19.11 -30.59 -7.71
N ILE A 83 -19.37 -31.42 -8.74
CA ILE A 83 -19.91 -32.77 -8.56
C ILE A 83 -18.93 -33.61 -7.74
N LEU A 84 -17.65 -33.65 -8.10
CA LEU A 84 -16.67 -34.50 -7.45
C LEU A 84 -16.46 -34.12 -5.98
N VAL A 85 -16.44 -32.83 -5.67
CA VAL A 85 -16.35 -32.33 -4.28
C VAL A 85 -17.63 -32.60 -3.50
N SER A 86 -18.80 -32.58 -4.14
CA SER A 86 -20.07 -32.89 -3.47
C SER A 86 -20.23 -34.34 -3.04
N LEU A 87 -19.41 -35.26 -3.57
CA LEU A 87 -19.41 -36.67 -3.17
C LEU A 87 -18.75 -36.88 -1.80
N ASP A 88 -17.75 -36.07 -1.46
CA ASP A 88 -16.96 -36.23 -0.24
C ASP A 88 -17.32 -35.22 0.86
N GLU A 89 -17.96 -34.10 0.52
CA GLU A 89 -18.08 -32.93 1.39
C GLU A 89 -19.51 -32.33 1.42
N SER A 90 -19.82 -31.61 2.50
CA SER A 90 -21.12 -30.95 2.70
C SER A 90 -21.37 -29.77 1.74
N MET A 91 -22.63 -29.46 1.44
CA MET A 91 -23.02 -28.40 0.50
C MET A 91 -22.42 -27.01 0.80
N PRO A 92 -22.28 -26.55 2.06
CA PRO A 92 -21.58 -25.30 2.36
C PRO A 92 -20.11 -25.33 1.93
N THR A 93 -19.44 -26.47 2.08
CA THR A 93 -18.04 -26.67 1.66
C THR A 93 -17.89 -26.65 0.14
N VAL A 94 -18.82 -27.27 -0.59
CA VAL A 94 -18.80 -27.27 -2.06
C VAL A 94 -18.90 -25.84 -2.58
N ARG A 95 -19.81 -25.03 -2.02
CA ARG A 95 -19.98 -23.62 -2.38
C ARG A 95 -18.72 -22.81 -2.11
N ASP A 96 -18.12 -22.97 -0.92
CA ASP A 96 -16.88 -22.28 -0.55
C ASP A 96 -15.74 -22.62 -1.52
N ARG A 97 -15.54 -23.91 -1.84
CA ARG A 97 -14.50 -24.37 -2.77
C ARG A 97 -14.74 -23.89 -4.22
N LEU A 98 -15.98 -23.90 -4.70
CA LEU A 98 -16.31 -23.38 -6.03
C LEU A 98 -16.06 -21.87 -6.13
N VAL A 99 -16.46 -21.11 -5.11
CA VAL A 99 -16.16 -19.67 -5.03
C VAL A 99 -14.65 -19.44 -4.99
N LEU A 100 -13.92 -20.20 -4.19
CA LEU A 100 -12.47 -20.09 -4.09
C LEU A 100 -11.78 -20.33 -5.43
N VAL A 101 -12.11 -21.42 -6.12
CA VAL A 101 -11.52 -21.73 -7.43
C VAL A 101 -11.94 -20.68 -8.47
N GLY A 102 -13.20 -20.23 -8.46
CA GLY A 102 -13.68 -19.17 -9.34
C GLY A 102 -12.97 -17.83 -9.15
N VAL A 103 -12.70 -17.44 -7.90
CA VAL A 103 -11.96 -16.21 -7.59
C VAL A 103 -10.49 -16.33 -7.99
N HIS A 104 -9.85 -17.47 -7.73
CA HIS A 104 -8.45 -17.69 -8.09
C HIS A 104 -8.25 -17.76 -9.61
N SER A 105 -9.12 -18.46 -10.34
CA SER A 105 -9.06 -18.52 -11.80
C SER A 105 -9.24 -17.14 -12.43
N LEU A 106 -10.18 -16.34 -11.93
CA LEU A 106 -10.38 -14.96 -12.39
C LEU A 106 -9.15 -14.09 -12.09
N ALA A 107 -8.57 -14.22 -10.90
CA ALA A 107 -7.35 -13.51 -10.54
C ALA A 107 -6.17 -13.88 -11.45
N ILE A 108 -6.01 -15.17 -11.78
CA ILE A 108 -5.00 -15.66 -12.73
C ILE A 108 -5.23 -15.07 -14.12
N VAL A 109 -6.47 -15.08 -14.63
CA VAL A 109 -6.79 -14.51 -15.95
C VAL A 109 -6.44 -13.02 -16.01
N VAL A 110 -6.83 -12.24 -15.00
CA VAL A 110 -6.51 -10.80 -14.93
C VAL A 110 -5.00 -10.59 -14.86
N PHE A 111 -4.29 -11.34 -14.01
CA PHE A 111 -2.84 -11.23 -13.87
C PHE A 111 -2.10 -11.62 -15.15
N THR A 112 -2.46 -12.74 -15.78
CA THR A 112 -1.90 -13.18 -17.05
C THR A 112 -2.16 -12.17 -18.15
N THR A 113 -3.36 -11.59 -18.23
CA THR A 113 -3.68 -10.53 -19.19
C THR A 113 -2.79 -9.30 -18.97
N LEU A 114 -2.61 -8.87 -17.72
CA LEU A 114 -1.73 -7.77 -17.39
C LEU A 114 -0.28 -8.05 -17.80
N VAL A 115 0.26 -9.21 -17.42
CA VAL A 115 1.63 -9.63 -17.77
C VAL A 115 1.79 -9.71 -19.29
N PHE A 116 0.80 -10.27 -20.00
CA PHE A 116 0.81 -10.35 -21.45
C PHE A 116 0.87 -8.95 -22.10
N VAL A 117 0.03 -8.00 -21.68
CA VAL A 117 0.01 -6.64 -22.24
C VAL A 117 1.35 -5.93 -22.00
N VAL A 118 1.93 -6.07 -20.81
CA VAL A 118 3.23 -5.48 -20.48
C VAL A 118 4.32 -6.10 -21.35
N LEU A 119 4.44 -7.43 -21.36
CA LEU A 119 5.47 -8.12 -22.13
C LEU A 119 5.32 -7.86 -23.63
N PHE A 120 4.10 -7.87 -24.16
CA PHE A 120 3.83 -7.58 -25.57
C PHE A 120 4.31 -6.19 -25.98
N ALA A 121 4.02 -5.16 -25.16
CA ALA A 121 4.50 -3.80 -25.40
C ALA A 121 6.03 -3.71 -25.38
N PHE A 122 6.67 -4.39 -24.42
CA PHE A 122 8.14 -4.46 -24.36
C PHE A 122 8.73 -5.17 -25.58
N PHE A 123 8.23 -6.34 -25.96
CA PHE A 123 8.75 -7.10 -27.12
C PHE A 123 8.63 -6.33 -28.42
N ARG A 124 7.49 -5.67 -28.67
CA ARG A 124 7.31 -4.77 -29.82
C ARG A 124 8.22 -3.54 -29.73
N GLY A 125 8.49 -3.04 -28.53
CA GLY A 125 9.35 -1.88 -28.30
C GLY A 125 10.85 -2.16 -28.52
N VAL A 126 11.30 -3.42 -28.47
CA VAL A 126 12.71 -3.81 -28.70
C VAL A 126 13.22 -3.37 -30.08
N GLU A 127 12.35 -3.15 -31.06
CA GLU A 127 12.74 -2.63 -32.37
C GLU A 127 13.24 -1.17 -32.29
N ALA A 128 12.70 -0.34 -31.39
CA ALA A 128 13.03 1.08 -31.28
C ALA A 128 14.05 1.40 -30.17
N LEU A 129 14.06 0.63 -29.08
CA LEU A 129 14.89 0.89 -27.89
C LEU A 129 16.43 0.85 -28.10
N PRO A 130 17.02 0.08 -29.02
CA PRO A 130 18.48 0.04 -29.21
C PRO A 130 19.08 1.35 -29.73
N TYR A 131 18.24 2.18 -30.36
CA TYR A 131 18.66 3.41 -31.02
C TYR A 131 18.83 4.53 -30.00
N LEU A 132 20.07 5.02 -29.79
CA LEU A 132 20.32 6.12 -28.86
C LEU A 132 19.62 7.43 -29.28
N ASN A 133 19.49 7.67 -30.59
CA ASN A 133 18.73 8.81 -31.13
C ASN A 133 17.27 8.81 -30.67
N PHE A 134 16.71 7.63 -30.38
CA PHE A 134 15.33 7.51 -29.90
C PHE A 134 15.10 8.26 -28.59
N PHE A 135 16.12 8.34 -27.72
CA PHE A 135 16.01 9.03 -26.43
C PHE A 135 16.47 10.48 -26.48
N THR A 136 17.36 10.84 -27.40
CA THR A 136 18.04 12.13 -27.42
C THR A 136 17.51 13.12 -28.46
N GLN A 137 16.81 12.64 -29.49
CA GLN A 137 16.26 13.48 -30.54
C GLN A 137 14.75 13.66 -30.37
N ASP A 138 14.20 14.69 -31.01
CA ASP A 138 12.76 14.88 -31.17
C ASP A 138 12.29 14.37 -32.55
N MET A 139 11.05 14.64 -32.92
CA MET A 139 10.48 14.28 -34.22
C MET A 139 10.47 15.46 -35.21
N ALA A 140 11.09 16.61 -34.89
CA ALA A 140 10.97 17.82 -35.71
C ALA A 140 11.49 17.62 -37.14
N LEU A 141 12.59 16.88 -37.26
CA LEU A 141 13.28 16.59 -38.52
C LEU A 141 13.05 15.15 -39.01
N ALA A 142 12.13 14.42 -38.39
CA ALA A 142 11.83 13.02 -38.70
C ALA A 142 10.40 12.89 -39.21
N GLY A 143 10.26 12.43 -40.45
CA GLY A 143 8.99 12.06 -41.04
C GLY A 143 8.50 10.67 -40.64
N PRO A 144 7.26 10.33 -41.01
CA PRO A 144 6.70 8.99 -40.79
C PRO A 144 7.47 7.89 -41.52
N LEU A 145 8.00 8.17 -42.72
CA LEU A 145 8.70 7.21 -43.57
C LEU A 145 10.19 7.04 -43.23
N ASP A 146 10.72 7.90 -42.35
CA ASP A 146 12.13 7.86 -41.99
C ASP A 146 12.44 6.64 -41.13
N PRO A 147 13.65 6.07 -41.24
CA PRO A 147 14.05 4.92 -40.44
C PRO A 147 14.12 5.23 -38.94
N LEU A 148 14.13 4.18 -38.12
CA LEU A 148 14.23 4.28 -36.65
C LEU A 148 15.52 4.97 -36.16
N SER A 149 16.54 5.08 -37.01
CA SER A 149 17.78 5.81 -36.75
C SER A 149 17.65 7.34 -36.77
N VAL A 150 16.50 7.88 -37.23
CA VAL A 150 16.26 9.32 -37.31
C VAL A 150 15.08 9.69 -36.40
N GLY A 151 15.34 10.64 -35.52
CA GLY A 151 14.37 11.18 -34.57
C GLY A 151 14.17 10.34 -33.31
N GLY A 152 13.50 10.93 -32.33
CA GLY A 152 13.20 10.29 -31.05
C GLY A 152 12.03 10.89 -30.29
N ILE A 153 11.91 10.47 -29.03
CA ILE A 153 10.79 10.76 -28.14
C ILE A 153 11.16 11.73 -27.01
N LEU A 154 12.29 12.44 -27.13
CA LEU A 154 12.77 13.38 -26.10
C LEU A 154 11.69 14.41 -25.73
N HIS A 155 11.06 14.99 -26.75
CA HIS A 155 9.97 15.95 -26.61
C HIS A 155 8.78 15.40 -25.79
N ALA A 156 8.41 14.12 -25.97
CA ALA A 156 7.33 13.48 -25.24
C ALA A 156 7.71 13.12 -23.79
N ILE A 157 8.95 12.68 -23.55
CA ILE A 157 9.47 12.40 -22.19
C ILE A 157 9.44 13.70 -21.36
N THR A 158 10.03 14.76 -21.89
CA THR A 158 10.10 16.07 -21.23
C THR A 158 8.70 16.64 -21.02
N GLY A 159 7.83 16.56 -22.03
CA GLY A 159 6.44 17.00 -21.91
C GLY A 159 5.67 16.27 -20.80
N THR A 160 5.85 14.94 -20.68
CA THR A 160 5.22 14.15 -19.61
C THR A 160 5.72 14.57 -18.23
N LEU A 161 7.04 14.71 -18.07
CA LEU A 161 7.66 15.07 -16.79
C LEU A 161 7.25 16.47 -16.33
N ILE A 162 7.20 17.44 -17.24
CA ILE A 162 6.76 18.80 -16.92
C ILE A 162 5.27 18.80 -16.57
N GLN A 163 4.43 18.14 -17.37
CA GLN A 163 2.98 18.08 -17.12
C GLN A 163 2.64 17.44 -15.79
N ILE A 164 3.22 16.28 -15.49
CA ILE A 164 2.96 15.60 -14.22
C ILE A 164 3.51 16.39 -13.03
N SER A 165 4.67 17.06 -13.17
CA SER A 165 5.24 17.85 -12.08
C SER A 165 4.36 19.03 -11.71
N ILE A 166 3.83 19.76 -12.70
CA ILE A 166 2.88 20.85 -12.48
C ILE A 166 1.58 20.31 -11.90
N ALA A 167 1.07 19.20 -12.44
CA ALA A 167 -0.16 18.59 -11.94
C ALA A 167 -0.02 18.13 -10.48
N LEU A 168 1.11 17.55 -10.09
CA LEU A 168 1.40 17.15 -8.72
C LEU A 168 1.55 18.37 -7.79
N ALA A 169 2.23 19.42 -8.25
CA ALA A 169 2.41 20.65 -7.48
C ALA A 169 1.08 21.31 -7.11
N ILE A 170 0.05 21.14 -7.95
CA ILE A 170 -1.31 21.64 -7.69
C ILE A 170 -2.14 20.62 -6.89
N THR A 171 -2.12 19.36 -7.32
CA THR A 171 -3.03 18.32 -6.81
C THR A 171 -2.68 17.86 -5.41
N ILE A 172 -1.38 17.70 -5.10
CA ILE A 172 -0.95 17.23 -3.77
C ILE A 172 -1.41 18.18 -2.66
N PRO A 173 -1.10 19.50 -2.70
CA PRO A 173 -1.52 20.39 -1.63
C PRO A 173 -3.04 20.50 -1.54
N LEU A 174 -3.74 20.70 -2.68
CA LEU A 174 -5.20 20.81 -2.67
C LEU A 174 -5.86 19.53 -2.14
N GLY A 175 -5.45 18.38 -2.64
CA GLY A 175 -6.01 17.09 -2.25
C GLY A 175 -5.75 16.74 -0.79
N LEU A 176 -4.54 17.02 -0.29
CA LEU A 176 -4.18 16.78 1.11
C LEU A 176 -4.93 17.74 2.03
N MET A 177 -5.03 19.03 1.68
CA MET A 177 -5.78 20.00 2.48
C MET A 177 -7.27 19.66 2.55
N THR A 178 -7.88 19.25 1.44
CA THR A 178 -9.28 18.80 1.45
C THR A 178 -9.45 17.52 2.28
N ALA A 179 -8.54 16.55 2.18
CA ALA A 179 -8.61 15.33 2.99
C ALA A 179 -8.43 15.61 4.50
N VAL A 180 -7.52 16.53 4.85
CA VAL A 180 -7.34 17.03 6.22
C VAL A 180 -8.63 17.69 6.73
N PHE A 181 -9.23 18.56 5.93
CA PHE A 181 -10.51 19.20 6.25
C PHE A 181 -11.63 18.17 6.50
N LEU A 182 -11.74 17.16 5.63
CA LEU A 182 -12.75 16.09 5.72
C LEU A 182 -12.58 15.17 6.94
N ASN A 183 -11.38 15.08 7.50
CA ASN A 183 -11.10 14.25 8.67
C ASN A 183 -11.20 15.03 9.99
N GLU A 184 -10.84 16.31 9.98
CA GLU A 184 -10.75 17.10 11.22
C GLU A 184 -12.04 17.84 11.55
N ILE A 185 -12.87 18.16 10.54
CA ILE A 185 -14.11 18.92 10.73
C ILE A 185 -15.31 18.05 10.33
N PRO A 186 -15.79 17.16 11.22
CA PRO A 186 -17.00 16.38 10.95
C PRO A 186 -18.23 17.29 10.94
N GLY A 187 -19.03 17.21 9.87
CA GLY A 187 -20.26 18.00 9.73
C GLY A 187 -21.01 17.76 8.43
N PRO A 188 -22.22 18.33 8.25
CA PRO A 188 -23.00 18.18 7.03
C PRO A 188 -22.24 18.68 5.79
N PHE A 189 -21.46 19.76 5.92
CA PHE A 189 -20.63 20.27 4.83
C PHE A 189 -19.52 19.29 4.42
N SER A 190 -18.86 18.60 5.37
CA SER A 190 -17.88 17.55 5.05
C SER A 190 -18.49 16.36 4.31
N ARG A 191 -19.75 16.00 4.62
CA ARG A 191 -20.49 14.96 3.89
C ARG A 191 -20.80 15.40 2.47
N PHE A 192 -21.25 16.65 2.30
CA PHE A 192 -21.50 17.25 0.99
C PHE A 192 -20.24 17.30 0.12
N VAL A 193 -19.11 17.78 0.65
CA VAL A 193 -17.82 17.79 -0.06
C VAL A 193 -17.40 16.38 -0.45
N ARG A 194 -17.57 15.39 0.44
CA ARG A 194 -17.29 13.99 0.13
C ARG A 194 -18.15 13.46 -1.02
N THR A 195 -19.45 13.79 -1.04
CA THR A 195 -20.34 13.43 -2.15
C THR A 195 -19.89 14.07 -3.46
N ILE A 196 -19.44 15.34 -3.47
CA ILE A 196 -18.89 15.97 -4.67
C ILE A 196 -17.64 15.24 -5.14
N VAL A 197 -16.70 14.95 -4.24
CA VAL A 197 -15.45 14.24 -4.56
C VAL A 197 -15.74 12.85 -5.13
N GLU A 198 -16.71 12.13 -4.58
CA GLU A 198 -17.15 10.84 -5.09
C GLU A 198 -17.81 10.98 -6.47
N ALA A 199 -18.66 11.99 -6.69
CA ALA A 199 -19.26 12.27 -7.99
C ALA A 199 -18.22 12.63 -9.07
N MET A 200 -17.14 13.34 -8.72
CA MET A 200 -16.05 13.66 -9.65
C MET A 200 -15.36 12.42 -10.21
N THR A 201 -15.35 11.29 -9.47
CA THR A 201 -14.76 10.03 -9.97
C THR A 201 -15.58 9.37 -11.07
N ALA A 202 -16.87 9.73 -11.20
CA ALA A 202 -17.75 9.23 -12.25
C ALA A 202 -17.60 10.01 -13.57
N LEU A 203 -16.93 11.17 -13.56
CA LEU A 203 -16.75 11.98 -14.77
C LEU A 203 -15.83 11.27 -15.77
N PRO A 204 -16.25 11.13 -17.05
CA PRO A 204 -15.36 10.64 -18.09
C PRO A 204 -14.13 11.53 -18.25
N SER A 205 -12.96 10.94 -18.47
CA SER A 205 -11.69 11.70 -18.54
C SER A 205 -11.66 12.75 -19.65
N ILE A 206 -12.37 12.52 -20.76
CA ILE A 206 -12.51 13.50 -21.84
C ILE A 206 -13.27 14.76 -21.41
N VAL A 207 -14.21 14.65 -20.47
CA VAL A 207 -15.02 15.78 -19.99
C VAL A 207 -14.16 16.75 -19.20
N ALA A 208 -13.22 16.25 -18.39
CA ALA A 208 -12.25 17.11 -17.70
C ALA A 208 -11.35 17.87 -18.70
N GLY A 209 -10.92 17.21 -19.77
CA GLY A 209 -10.20 17.85 -20.87
C GLY A 209 -11.02 18.92 -21.58
N LEU A 210 -12.29 18.63 -21.87
CA LEU A 210 -13.20 19.57 -22.53
C LEU A 210 -13.50 20.79 -21.65
N PHE A 211 -13.63 20.60 -20.33
CA PHE A 211 -13.81 21.68 -19.38
C PHE A 211 -12.62 22.66 -19.42
N ILE A 212 -11.39 22.15 -19.37
CA ILE A 212 -10.19 23.00 -19.46
C ILE A 212 -10.05 23.59 -20.85
N TYR A 213 -10.37 22.86 -21.91
CA TYR A 213 -10.37 23.41 -23.26
C TYR A 213 -11.33 24.60 -23.39
N ALA A 214 -12.57 24.46 -22.91
CA ALA A 214 -13.56 25.53 -22.97
C ALA A 214 -13.15 26.74 -22.12
N THR A 215 -12.71 26.52 -20.88
CA THR A 215 -12.38 27.61 -19.95
C THR A 215 -11.04 28.26 -20.24
N PHE A 216 -9.97 27.47 -20.35
CA PHE A 216 -8.61 27.97 -20.48
C PHE A 216 -8.29 28.41 -21.91
N ILE A 217 -8.75 27.67 -22.92
CA ILE A 217 -8.38 27.96 -24.32
C ILE A 217 -9.40 28.90 -24.97
N LEU A 218 -10.69 28.59 -24.89
CA LEU A 218 -11.71 29.39 -25.60
C LEU A 218 -12.05 30.69 -24.86
N ILE A 219 -12.28 30.64 -23.54
CA ILE A 219 -12.72 31.82 -22.77
C ILE A 219 -11.54 32.74 -22.42
N LEU A 220 -10.44 32.20 -21.89
CA LEU A 220 -9.25 33.02 -21.56
C LEU A 220 -8.37 33.34 -22.77
N GLY A 221 -8.62 32.74 -23.93
CA GLY A 221 -7.86 32.96 -25.16
C GLY A 221 -6.42 32.44 -25.12
N LEU A 222 -6.09 31.55 -24.16
CA LEU A 222 -4.75 30.99 -24.04
C LEU A 222 -4.56 29.83 -25.03
N GLY A 223 -3.35 29.68 -25.59
CA GLY A 223 -3.06 28.61 -26.53
C GLY A 223 -3.08 27.21 -25.89
N LYS A 224 -3.11 26.18 -26.74
CA LYS A 224 -2.82 24.80 -26.31
C LYS A 224 -1.40 24.74 -25.76
N SER A 225 -1.24 24.22 -24.56
CA SER A 225 0.05 24.20 -23.86
C SER A 225 0.17 23.09 -22.82
N GLY A 226 1.39 22.89 -22.34
CA GLY A 226 1.67 21.98 -21.23
C GLY A 226 0.93 22.31 -19.95
N LEU A 227 0.71 23.61 -19.68
CA LEU A 227 -0.02 24.10 -18.51
C LEU A 227 -1.50 23.73 -18.61
N ALA A 228 -2.13 23.94 -19.77
CA ALA A 228 -3.52 23.52 -20.00
C ALA A 228 -3.69 22.01 -19.78
N ALA A 229 -2.75 21.20 -20.27
CA ALA A 229 -2.73 19.76 -20.02
C ALA A 229 -2.56 19.41 -18.54
N SER A 230 -1.67 20.09 -17.83
CA SER A 230 -1.43 19.89 -16.40
C SER A 230 -2.67 20.18 -15.56
N LEU A 231 -3.42 21.24 -15.91
CA LEU A 231 -4.68 21.57 -15.25
C LEU A 231 -5.74 20.49 -15.48
N ALA A 232 -5.86 19.97 -16.70
CA ALA A 232 -6.81 18.91 -17.02
C ALA A 232 -6.46 17.59 -16.30
N ILE A 233 -5.17 17.24 -16.25
CA ILE A 233 -4.67 16.11 -15.46
C ILE A 233 -4.96 16.32 -13.97
N SER A 234 -4.77 17.54 -13.45
CA SER A 234 -5.02 17.85 -12.02
C SER A 234 -6.48 17.63 -11.64
N VAL A 235 -7.43 18.03 -12.48
CA VAL A 235 -8.88 17.79 -12.25
C VAL A 235 -9.18 16.30 -12.09
N MET A 236 -8.52 15.44 -12.89
CA MET A 236 -8.69 13.98 -12.82
C MET A 236 -7.99 13.35 -11.62
N MET A 237 -6.81 13.86 -11.23
CA MET A 237 -6.05 13.33 -10.11
C MET A 237 -6.62 13.75 -8.74
N LEU A 238 -7.27 14.92 -8.67
CA LEU A 238 -7.78 15.49 -7.43
C LEU A 238 -8.70 14.56 -6.62
N PRO A 239 -9.77 13.96 -7.19
CA PRO A 239 -10.66 13.11 -6.39
C PRO A 239 -9.96 11.84 -5.87
N ILE A 240 -9.01 11.30 -6.63
CA ILE A 240 -8.19 10.14 -6.22
C ILE A 240 -7.30 10.53 -5.04
N MET A 241 -6.61 11.68 -5.15
CA MET A 241 -5.72 12.17 -4.09
C MET A 241 -6.49 12.46 -2.79
N ILE A 242 -7.66 13.09 -2.89
CA ILE A 242 -8.53 13.38 -1.73
C ILE A 242 -8.99 12.08 -1.09
N ARG A 243 -9.56 11.15 -1.88
CA ARG A 243 -10.14 9.92 -1.33
C ARG A 243 -9.08 9.03 -0.69
N ALA A 244 -7.95 8.82 -1.37
CA ALA A 244 -6.87 7.99 -0.84
C ALA A 244 -6.27 8.59 0.43
N SER A 245 -6.10 9.92 0.47
CA SER A 245 -5.58 10.61 1.67
C SER A 245 -6.57 10.56 2.83
N ASP A 246 -7.87 10.76 2.57
CA ASP A 246 -8.89 10.71 3.62
C ASP A 246 -9.01 9.32 4.25
N VAL A 247 -8.97 8.25 3.45
CA VAL A 247 -8.93 6.87 3.97
C VAL A 247 -7.72 6.67 4.87
N VAL A 248 -6.54 7.11 4.43
CA VAL A 248 -5.30 6.99 5.23
C VAL A 248 -5.38 7.79 6.53
N LEU A 249 -5.88 9.02 6.49
CA LEU A 249 -5.96 9.89 7.67
C LEU A 249 -6.96 9.37 8.71
N ARG A 250 -7.98 8.63 8.29
CA ARG A 250 -8.95 7.95 9.17
C ARG A 250 -8.38 6.73 9.87
N LEU A 251 -7.32 6.13 9.35
CA LEU A 251 -6.63 5.00 9.99
C LEU A 251 -5.79 5.41 11.20
N VAL A 252 -5.56 6.71 11.41
CA VAL A 252 -4.84 7.20 12.59
C VAL A 252 -5.70 7.01 13.83
N PRO A 253 -5.23 6.30 14.87
CA PRO A 253 -6.00 6.06 16.09
C PRO A 253 -6.46 7.36 16.76
N ALA A 254 -7.73 7.41 17.17
CA ALA A 254 -8.30 8.55 17.87
C ALA A 254 -7.59 8.84 19.20
N THR A 255 -7.13 7.80 19.90
CA THR A 255 -6.41 7.91 21.17
C THR A 255 -5.13 8.76 21.08
N LEU A 256 -4.42 8.72 19.94
CA LEU A 256 -3.24 9.58 19.73
C LEU A 256 -3.63 11.05 19.61
N LYS A 257 -4.77 11.34 18.98
CA LYS A 257 -5.29 12.70 18.85
C LYS A 257 -5.77 13.23 20.20
N GLU A 258 -6.56 12.43 20.92
CA GLU A 258 -7.07 12.76 22.26
C GLU A 258 -5.94 12.99 23.28
N ALA A 259 -4.89 12.17 23.25
CA ALA A 259 -3.72 12.37 24.10
C ALA A 259 -3.00 13.69 23.82
N SER A 260 -2.85 14.07 22.54
CA SER A 260 -2.27 15.35 22.13
C SER A 260 -3.11 16.53 22.62
N LEU A 261 -4.44 16.45 22.47
CA LEU A 261 -5.37 17.46 22.98
C LEU A 261 -5.35 17.54 24.51
N GLY A 262 -5.22 16.42 25.21
CA GLY A 262 -5.09 16.34 26.66
C GLY A 262 -3.81 16.98 27.21
N LEU A 263 -2.76 17.09 26.39
CA LEU A 263 -1.53 17.84 26.70
C LEU A 263 -1.67 19.36 26.42
N GLY A 264 -2.86 19.84 26.04
CA GLY A 264 -3.14 21.24 25.74
C GLY A 264 -2.76 21.68 24.33
N ALA A 265 -2.44 20.75 23.41
CA ALA A 265 -2.19 21.10 22.02
C ALA A 265 -3.48 21.53 21.32
N SER A 266 -3.41 22.50 20.39
CA SER A 266 -4.55 22.83 19.54
C SER A 266 -4.77 21.77 18.46
N ASN A 267 -5.98 21.70 17.87
CA ASN A 267 -6.29 20.79 16.75
C ASN A 267 -5.29 20.94 15.59
N TRP A 268 -4.88 22.18 15.28
CA TRP A 268 -3.87 22.45 14.26
C TRP A 268 -2.50 21.84 14.60
N HIS A 269 -2.04 22.00 15.83
CA HIS A 269 -0.79 21.38 16.29
C HIS A 269 -0.87 19.86 16.26
N THR A 270 -2.00 19.29 16.70
CA THR A 270 -2.24 17.84 16.66
C THR A 270 -2.23 17.32 15.22
N MET A 271 -2.83 18.03 14.27
CA MET A 271 -2.81 17.64 12.86
C MET A 271 -1.39 17.61 12.28
N TRP A 272 -0.60 18.67 12.46
CA TRP A 272 0.74 18.78 11.89
C TRP A 272 1.79 17.90 12.58
N ASN A 273 1.70 17.73 13.90
CA ASN A 273 2.74 17.05 14.67
C ASN A 273 2.41 15.59 14.98
N VAL A 274 1.13 15.20 14.96
CA VAL A 274 0.71 13.83 15.32
C VAL A 274 0.07 13.13 14.12
N THR A 275 -1.01 13.69 13.55
CA THR A 275 -1.79 13.00 12.52
C THR A 275 -1.04 12.84 11.20
N LEU A 276 -0.53 13.93 10.60
CA LEU A 276 0.20 13.88 9.33
C LEU A 276 1.48 13.02 9.39
N PRO A 277 2.33 13.13 10.44
CA PRO A 277 3.53 12.30 10.54
C PRO A 277 3.22 10.82 10.72
N THR A 278 2.16 10.48 11.46
CA THR A 278 1.70 9.10 11.66
C THR A 278 1.17 8.51 10.35
N ALA A 279 0.43 9.31 9.57
CA ALA A 279 -0.16 8.94 8.29
C ALA A 279 0.83 8.93 7.10
N ARG A 280 2.07 9.44 7.27
CA ARG A 280 3.00 9.73 6.16
C ARG A 280 3.17 8.60 5.15
N SER A 281 3.27 7.35 5.63
CA SER A 281 3.52 6.20 4.74
C SER A 281 2.31 5.84 3.89
N GLY A 282 1.11 6.05 4.41
CA GLY A 282 -0.13 5.94 3.65
C GLY A 282 -0.30 7.11 2.69
N LEU A 283 0.04 8.34 3.11
CA LEU A 283 -0.08 9.54 2.26
C LEU A 283 0.84 9.46 1.05
N VAL A 284 2.07 8.95 1.22
CA VAL A 284 2.98 8.65 0.09
C VAL A 284 2.33 7.66 -0.87
N THR A 285 1.65 6.64 -0.36
CA THR A 285 0.94 5.66 -1.20
C THR A 285 -0.24 6.33 -1.93
N ALA A 286 -0.98 7.23 -1.28
CA ALA A 286 -2.04 8.02 -1.91
C ALA A 286 -1.50 8.88 -3.07
N ILE A 287 -0.36 9.55 -2.87
CA ILE A 287 0.32 10.34 -3.92
C ILE A 287 0.73 9.43 -5.07
N ILE A 288 1.32 8.26 -4.80
CA ILE A 288 1.72 7.30 -5.84
C ILE A 288 0.51 6.86 -6.65
N LEU A 289 -0.61 6.50 -6.00
CA LEU A 289 -1.83 6.08 -6.70
C LEU A 289 -2.43 7.19 -7.57
N ALA A 290 -2.45 8.43 -7.08
CA ALA A 290 -2.91 9.57 -7.88
C ALA A 290 -1.99 9.86 -9.07
N THR A 291 -0.67 9.83 -8.84
CA THR A 291 0.35 10.02 -9.88
C THR A 291 0.27 8.95 -10.97
N ALA A 292 0.06 7.69 -10.56
CA ALA A 292 -0.12 6.55 -11.45
C ALA A 292 -1.22 6.79 -12.48
N ARG A 293 -2.35 7.37 -12.02
CA ARG A 293 -3.45 7.73 -12.90
C ARG A 293 -3.04 8.84 -13.87
N GLY A 294 -2.48 9.93 -13.34
CA GLY A 294 -2.16 11.14 -14.11
C GLY A 294 -1.14 10.91 -15.23
N ILE A 295 -0.07 10.14 -14.98
CA ILE A 295 0.98 9.88 -15.98
C ILE A 295 0.43 9.14 -17.21
N GLY A 296 -0.59 8.29 -17.02
CA GLY A 296 -1.20 7.51 -18.08
C GLY A 296 -2.36 8.21 -18.81
N GLU A 297 -2.70 9.46 -18.48
CA GLU A 297 -3.85 10.13 -19.10
C GLU A 297 -3.55 10.56 -20.54
N THR A 298 -4.44 10.15 -21.46
CA THR A 298 -4.38 10.52 -22.88
C THR A 298 -5.55 11.42 -23.27
N SER A 299 -6.76 11.07 -22.87
CA SER A 299 -8.00 11.75 -23.29
C SER A 299 -8.05 13.24 -22.96
N PRO A 300 -7.79 13.69 -21.71
CA PRO A 300 -7.85 15.11 -21.42
C PRO A 300 -6.74 15.89 -22.12
N VAL A 301 -5.54 15.31 -22.17
CA VAL A 301 -4.33 15.89 -22.76
C VAL A 301 -4.49 16.12 -24.27
N LEU A 302 -5.17 15.21 -24.96
CA LEU A 302 -5.42 15.30 -26.42
C LEU A 302 -6.13 16.60 -26.83
N LEU A 303 -7.02 17.13 -25.98
CA LEU A 303 -7.73 18.39 -26.27
C LEU A 303 -6.93 19.63 -25.86
N THR A 304 -6.11 19.53 -24.81
CA THR A 304 -5.49 20.69 -24.15
C THR A 304 -4.04 20.93 -24.52
N SER A 305 -3.22 19.88 -24.70
CA SER A 305 -1.77 20.00 -24.91
C SER A 305 -1.40 20.29 -26.35
N GLY A 306 -2.26 19.88 -27.30
CA GLY A 306 -1.92 19.86 -28.73
C GLY A 306 -0.91 18.78 -29.09
N PHE A 307 -0.73 18.58 -30.40
CA PHE A 307 0.23 17.66 -30.97
C PHE A 307 1.37 18.46 -31.63
N THR A 308 2.61 18.13 -31.29
CA THR A 308 3.82 18.71 -31.90
C THR A 308 4.89 17.64 -32.01
N ALA A 309 5.63 17.67 -33.10
CA ALA A 309 6.81 16.84 -33.32
C ALA A 309 8.09 17.49 -32.75
N ALA A 310 8.07 18.82 -32.60
CA ALA A 310 9.20 19.60 -32.13
C ALA A 310 9.30 19.61 -30.61
N PHE A 311 10.53 19.67 -30.12
CA PHE A 311 10.84 19.86 -28.72
C PHE A 311 10.34 21.22 -28.23
N ASN A 312 9.51 21.18 -27.17
CA ASN A 312 9.08 22.36 -26.45
C ASN A 312 9.22 22.10 -24.94
N ALA A 313 9.98 22.96 -24.26
CA ALA A 313 10.19 22.90 -22.82
C ALA A 313 9.42 23.99 -22.05
N ASP A 314 8.78 24.94 -22.75
CA ASP A 314 7.95 25.95 -22.11
C ASP A 314 6.54 25.37 -21.86
N PRO A 315 6.11 25.21 -20.59
CA PRO A 315 4.77 24.72 -20.29
C PRO A 315 3.67 25.73 -20.64
N VAL A 316 3.97 27.02 -20.71
CA VAL A 316 2.96 28.09 -20.87
C VAL A 316 2.66 28.33 -22.34
N HIS A 317 3.68 28.31 -23.19
CA HIS A 317 3.56 28.66 -24.61
C HIS A 317 3.82 27.47 -25.51
N GLY A 318 2.94 27.32 -26.51
CA GLY A 318 3.08 26.31 -27.55
C GLY A 318 2.66 24.90 -27.11
N PRO A 319 2.35 24.04 -28.08
CA PRO A 319 1.95 22.66 -27.79
C PRO A 319 3.07 21.87 -27.14
N MET A 320 2.70 20.92 -26.28
CA MET A 320 3.65 20.04 -25.59
C MET A 320 3.05 18.64 -25.48
N ILE A 321 3.60 17.69 -26.22
CA ILE A 321 3.06 16.32 -26.27
C ILE A 321 3.50 15.49 -25.06
N SER A 322 2.63 14.60 -24.59
CA SER A 322 2.95 13.61 -23.55
C SER A 322 3.26 12.24 -24.16
N LEU A 323 3.92 11.36 -23.42
CA LEU A 323 4.22 9.98 -23.82
C LEU A 323 2.95 9.19 -24.15
N PRO A 324 1.86 9.20 -23.33
CA PRO A 324 0.60 8.56 -23.71
C PRO A 324 0.01 9.07 -25.03
N LEU A 325 0.04 10.40 -25.23
CA LEU A 325 -0.46 11.00 -26.46
C LEU A 325 0.42 10.64 -27.67
N ALA A 326 1.74 10.60 -27.50
CA ALA A 326 2.67 10.15 -28.53
C ALA A 326 2.43 8.69 -28.91
N ILE A 327 2.25 7.78 -27.93
CA ILE A 327 1.91 6.37 -28.18
C ILE A 327 0.64 6.27 -29.02
N PHE A 328 -0.42 6.99 -28.62
CA PHE A 328 -1.70 6.98 -29.33
C PHE A 328 -1.55 7.43 -30.79
N GLN A 329 -0.78 8.50 -31.04
CA GLN A 329 -0.58 9.02 -32.39
C GLN A 329 0.30 8.11 -33.24
N PHE A 330 1.36 7.54 -32.66
CA PHE A 330 2.32 6.70 -33.37
C PHE A 330 1.73 5.34 -33.74
N VAL A 331 1.01 4.69 -32.82
CA VAL A 331 0.37 3.39 -33.07
C VAL A 331 -0.82 3.50 -34.04
N LYS A 332 -1.46 4.66 -34.11
CA LYS A 332 -2.54 4.92 -35.07
C LYS A 332 -2.04 5.11 -36.51
N SER A 333 -0.75 5.39 -36.69
CA SER A 333 -0.14 5.52 -38.02
C SER A 333 -0.21 4.18 -38.77
N PRO A 334 -0.47 4.17 -40.09
CA PRO A 334 -0.43 2.95 -40.89
C PRO A 334 1.01 2.45 -41.12
N GLU A 335 2.02 3.29 -40.88
CA GLU A 335 3.41 2.99 -41.17
C GLU A 335 4.06 2.09 -40.09
N PRO A 336 4.63 0.92 -40.45
CA PRO A 336 5.27 0.01 -39.49
C PRO A 336 6.36 0.66 -38.62
N THR A 337 7.16 1.58 -39.17
CA THR A 337 8.22 2.26 -38.40
C THR A 337 7.63 3.13 -37.28
N MET A 338 6.51 3.81 -37.55
CA MET A 338 5.79 4.62 -36.56
C MET A 338 5.13 3.74 -35.50
N ILE A 339 4.59 2.59 -35.88
CA ILE A 339 4.04 1.62 -34.93
C ILE A 339 5.16 1.12 -33.99
N ALA A 340 6.33 0.79 -34.53
CA ALA A 340 7.51 0.38 -33.75
C ALA A 340 7.97 1.50 -32.79
N ARG A 341 8.05 2.76 -33.26
CA ARG A 341 8.31 3.93 -32.40
C ARG A 341 7.26 4.03 -31.28
N GLY A 342 5.99 3.84 -31.60
CA GLY A 342 4.87 3.87 -30.63
C GLY A 342 5.01 2.84 -29.51
N PHE A 343 5.32 1.59 -29.85
CA PHE A 343 5.59 0.56 -28.84
C PHE A 343 6.89 0.81 -28.06
N GLY A 344 7.92 1.37 -28.71
CA GLY A 344 9.11 1.88 -28.03
C GLY A 344 8.77 2.93 -26.97
N THR A 345 7.94 3.92 -27.34
CA THR A 345 7.44 4.96 -26.42
C THR A 345 6.65 4.35 -25.26
N ALA A 346 5.84 3.32 -25.52
CA ALA A 346 5.09 2.62 -24.49
C ALA A 346 6.00 1.90 -23.48
N ALA A 347 7.04 1.20 -23.97
CA ALA A 347 8.03 0.57 -23.10
C ALA A 347 8.77 1.60 -22.23
N VAL A 348 9.14 2.75 -22.81
CA VAL A 348 9.78 3.85 -22.08
C VAL A 348 8.85 4.46 -21.03
N LEU A 349 7.56 4.68 -21.36
CA LEU A 349 6.57 5.16 -20.40
C LEU A 349 6.42 4.20 -19.22
N MET A 350 6.33 2.90 -19.47
CA MET A 350 6.24 1.89 -18.40
C MET A 350 7.49 1.91 -17.50
N LEU A 351 8.69 1.96 -18.09
CA LEU A 351 9.94 2.04 -17.36
C LEU A 351 10.04 3.34 -16.55
N LEU A 352 9.61 4.47 -17.12
CA LEU A 352 9.55 5.76 -16.45
C LEU A 352 8.60 5.72 -15.24
N VAL A 353 7.42 5.14 -15.39
CA VAL A 353 6.45 4.98 -14.29
C VAL A 353 7.04 4.14 -13.16
N VAL A 354 7.65 2.99 -13.48
CA VAL A 354 8.32 2.14 -12.48
C VAL A 354 9.43 2.91 -11.77
N LEU A 355 10.27 3.64 -12.51
CA LEU A 355 11.35 4.44 -11.96
C LEU A 355 10.81 5.52 -11.00
N LEU A 356 9.81 6.30 -11.43
CA LEU A 356 9.18 7.33 -10.60
C LEU A 356 8.54 6.72 -9.34
N PHE A 357 7.93 5.54 -9.45
CA PHE A 357 7.33 4.86 -8.29
C PHE A 357 8.37 4.35 -7.31
N VAL A 358 9.48 3.78 -7.80
CA VAL A 358 10.59 3.33 -6.95
C VAL A 358 11.19 4.52 -6.21
N ILE A 359 11.44 5.64 -6.90
CA ILE A 359 11.95 6.88 -6.31
C ILE A 359 10.97 7.40 -5.25
N ALA A 360 9.69 7.55 -5.59
CA ALA A 360 8.66 8.03 -4.67
C ALA A 360 8.54 7.11 -3.43
N ARG A 361 8.65 5.79 -3.63
CA ARG A 361 8.61 4.81 -2.54
C ARG A 361 9.86 4.85 -1.67
N ILE A 362 11.04 5.09 -2.22
CA ILE A 362 12.27 5.22 -1.42
C ILE A 362 12.22 6.49 -0.57
N ILE A 363 11.81 7.62 -1.16
CA ILE A 363 11.71 8.91 -0.47
C ILE A 363 10.65 8.84 0.63
N GLY A 364 9.46 8.33 0.32
CA GLY A 364 8.35 8.28 1.27
C GLY A 364 8.32 7.05 2.18
N GLY A 365 9.10 6.01 1.87
CA GLY A 365 9.08 4.69 2.49
C GLY A 365 10.00 4.50 3.69
N GLN A 366 10.48 5.58 4.32
CA GLN A 366 10.99 5.44 5.69
C GLN A 366 9.79 5.20 6.62
N THR A 367 9.29 3.96 6.68
CA THR A 367 8.24 3.58 7.64
C THR A 367 8.77 3.86 9.03
N VAL A 368 8.00 4.58 9.87
CA VAL A 368 8.35 4.74 11.30
C VAL A 368 8.67 3.38 11.89
N ALA A 369 7.90 2.34 11.54
CA ALA A 369 8.15 0.95 11.91
C ALA A 369 9.53 0.39 11.52
N LYS A 370 10.12 0.78 10.37
CA LYS A 370 11.45 0.32 9.97
C LYS A 370 12.54 1.02 10.78
N LYS A 371 12.33 2.31 11.12
CA LYS A 371 13.19 3.05 12.06
C LYS A 371 13.05 2.52 13.49
N GLU A 372 11.84 2.24 13.95
CA GLU A 372 11.54 1.66 15.26
C GLU A 372 12.19 0.29 15.41
N ARG A 373 12.00 -0.61 14.44
CA ARG A 373 12.64 -1.94 14.44
C ARG A 373 14.16 -1.84 14.34
N ALA A 374 14.69 -0.89 13.58
CA ALA A 374 16.15 -0.66 13.52
C ALA A 374 16.68 -0.10 14.86
N ARG A 375 15.93 0.77 15.53
CA ARG A 375 16.25 1.30 16.85
C ARG A 375 16.16 0.21 17.92
N GLN A 376 15.08 -0.56 17.96
CA GLN A 376 14.91 -1.72 18.83
C GLN A 376 16.01 -2.76 18.62
N ARG A 377 16.40 -3.04 17.37
CA ARG A 377 17.56 -3.89 17.07
C ARG A 377 18.86 -3.31 17.60
N ARG A 378 19.08 -1.99 17.47
CA ARG A 378 20.26 -1.32 18.04
C ARG A 378 20.28 -1.34 19.56
N GLU A 379 19.13 -1.12 20.20
CA GLU A 379 18.98 -1.18 21.66
C GLU A 379 19.18 -2.60 22.18
N ALA A 380 18.63 -3.62 21.51
CA ALA A 380 18.88 -5.03 21.82
C ALA A 380 20.37 -5.40 21.68
N LEU A 381 21.02 -5.02 20.56
CA LEU A 381 22.47 -5.20 20.38
C LEU A 381 23.30 -4.53 21.47
N TRP A 382 22.88 -3.34 21.93
CA TRP A 382 23.57 -2.61 22.99
C TRP A 382 23.44 -3.30 24.35
N LEU A 383 22.27 -3.90 24.63
CA LEU A 383 22.04 -4.69 25.84
C LEU A 383 22.86 -5.99 25.81
N ASP A 384 22.93 -6.67 24.67
CA ASP A 384 23.77 -7.86 24.48
C ASP A 384 25.26 -7.54 24.67
N LEU A 385 25.73 -6.41 24.13
CA LEU A 385 27.11 -5.94 24.30
C LEU A 385 27.43 -5.64 25.77
N LYS A 386 26.50 -5.01 26.49
CA LYS A 386 26.63 -4.74 27.93
C LYS A 386 26.66 -6.03 28.74
N ALA A 387 25.79 -6.99 28.42
CA ALA A 387 25.76 -8.29 29.07
C ALA A 387 27.04 -9.09 28.85
N PHE A 388 27.63 -8.99 27.64
CA PHE A 388 28.93 -9.57 27.34
C PHE A 388 30.06 -8.93 28.17
N GLY A 389 30.03 -7.59 28.32
CA GLY A 389 30.97 -6.86 29.17
C GLY A 389 30.91 -7.26 30.65
N THR A 390 29.71 -7.36 31.24
CA THR A 390 29.54 -7.85 32.62
C THR A 390 29.91 -9.33 32.76
N GLY A 391 29.64 -10.15 31.75
CA GLY A 391 30.07 -11.55 31.68
C GLY A 391 31.59 -11.69 31.78
N CYS A 392 32.35 -10.94 30.97
CA CYS A 392 33.81 -10.92 31.01
C CYS A 392 34.37 -10.50 32.37
N VAL A 393 33.81 -9.46 32.99
CA VAL A 393 34.24 -9.00 34.33
C VAL A 393 33.96 -10.07 35.39
N THR A 394 32.84 -10.77 35.29
CA THR A 394 32.47 -11.83 36.25
C THR A 394 33.37 -13.05 36.10
N VAL A 395 33.72 -13.44 34.88
CA VAL A 395 34.67 -14.53 34.60
C VAL A 395 36.07 -14.15 35.06
N ALA A 396 36.55 -12.94 34.74
CA ALA A 396 37.84 -12.45 35.20
C ALA A 396 37.95 -12.44 36.73
N ARG A 397 36.88 -12.02 37.42
CA ARG A 397 36.82 -12.03 38.89
C ARG A 397 36.81 -13.45 39.46
N ARG A 398 36.14 -14.40 38.80
CA ARG A 398 36.09 -15.81 39.20
C ARG A 398 37.45 -16.48 39.00
N VAL A 399 38.13 -16.19 37.89
CA VAL A 399 39.50 -16.63 37.60
C VAL A 399 40.47 -16.04 38.61
N TRP A 400 40.40 -14.74 38.89
CA TRP A 400 41.24 -14.06 39.87
C TRP A 400 41.07 -14.63 41.28
N LYS A 401 39.81 -14.90 41.69
CA LYS A 401 39.52 -15.52 42.98
C LYS A 401 40.11 -16.94 43.07
N LYS A 402 40.01 -17.71 41.98
CA LYS A 402 40.60 -19.06 41.88
C LYS A 402 42.13 -19.05 41.91
N ILE A 403 42.77 -17.99 41.41
CA ILE A 403 44.22 -17.79 41.48
C ILE A 403 44.67 -17.43 42.91
N ILE A 404 43.85 -16.70 43.66
CA ILE A 404 44.12 -16.36 45.06
C ILE A 404 43.97 -17.58 45.99
N GLU A 405 43.02 -18.46 45.72
CA GLU A 405 42.75 -19.67 46.53
C GLU A 405 43.72 -20.84 46.28
N LEU A 406 44.73 -20.69 45.41
CA LEU A 406 45.75 -21.71 45.20
C LEU A 406 46.72 -21.79 46.38
N PRO A 407 47.03 -23.00 46.91
CA PRO A 407 47.99 -23.18 47.99
C PRO A 407 49.37 -22.62 47.60
N GLY A 408 50.03 -21.94 48.55
CA GLY A 408 51.22 -21.08 48.34
C GLY A 408 52.47 -21.73 47.72
N ALA A 409 52.42 -23.03 47.42
CA ALA A 409 53.40 -23.72 46.58
C ALA A 409 53.21 -23.42 45.08
N VAL A 410 51.98 -23.25 44.60
CA VAL A 410 51.64 -23.03 43.18
C VAL A 410 51.77 -21.55 42.76
N GLN A 411 51.46 -20.62 43.67
CA GLN A 411 51.62 -19.18 43.43
C GLN A 411 53.08 -18.78 43.15
N ARG A 412 54.05 -19.50 43.72
CA ARG A 412 55.49 -19.27 43.48
C ARG A 412 55.94 -19.74 42.10
N THR A 413 55.30 -20.73 41.51
CA THR A 413 55.60 -21.22 40.16
C THR A 413 55.03 -20.31 39.08
N ILE A 414 53.84 -19.75 39.30
CA ILE A 414 53.21 -18.79 38.36
C ILE A 414 53.98 -17.46 38.34
N ARG A 415 54.54 -17.01 39.46
CA ARG A 415 55.42 -15.83 39.54
C ARG A 415 56.79 -16.01 38.89
N ARG A 416 57.17 -17.25 38.54
CA ARG A 416 58.45 -17.60 37.90
C ARG A 416 58.33 -17.89 36.40
N LEU A 417 57.13 -17.77 35.82
CA LEU A 417 56.98 -17.79 34.37
C LEU A 417 57.54 -16.49 33.79
N PRO A 418 58.46 -16.55 32.80
CA PRO A 418 58.96 -15.37 32.14
C PRO A 418 57.79 -14.69 31.43
N ALA A 419 57.72 -13.36 31.54
CA ALA A 419 56.79 -12.55 30.76
C ALA A 419 57.05 -12.81 29.27
N LEU A 420 56.23 -13.67 28.66
CA LEU A 420 56.07 -13.69 27.22
C LEU A 420 55.56 -12.30 26.84
N SER A 421 56.39 -11.58 26.09
CA SER A 421 56.03 -10.38 25.37
C SER A 421 54.71 -10.60 24.65
N ALA A 422 53.64 -10.03 25.17
CA ALA A 422 52.45 -9.79 24.38
C ALA A 422 52.88 -8.83 23.26
N SER A 423 52.98 -9.37 22.06
CA SER A 423 53.08 -8.63 20.81
C SER A 423 51.93 -7.62 20.76
N SER A 424 52.30 -6.37 21.02
CA SER A 424 51.55 -5.19 20.61
C SER A 424 51.52 -5.17 19.08
N THR A 425 50.43 -5.63 18.48
CA THR A 425 50.03 -5.18 17.14
C THR A 425 49.35 -3.83 17.31
N ALA A 426 50.13 -2.82 17.71
CA ALA A 426 49.77 -1.43 17.52
C ALA A 426 50.11 -1.07 16.07
N ALA A 427 49.07 -0.80 15.27
CA ALA A 427 49.21 -0.14 13.98
C ALA A 427 49.99 1.17 14.17
N LYS A 428 51.16 1.24 13.56
CA LYS A 428 52.05 2.40 13.55
C LYS A 428 51.52 3.41 12.52
N PRO A 429 51.39 4.70 12.87
CA PRO A 429 51.23 5.76 11.87
C PRO A 429 52.61 6.03 11.23
N MET A 430 52.62 6.20 9.91
CA MET A 430 53.80 6.67 9.19
C MET A 430 54.06 8.14 9.54
N SER A 431 55.27 8.43 10.00
CA SER A 431 55.91 9.74 9.82
C SER A 431 57.00 9.58 8.76
N GLY A 432 57.01 10.49 7.79
CA GLY A 432 58.06 10.64 6.79
C GLY A 432 58.31 12.12 6.55
N SER A 433 59.57 12.51 6.81
CA SER A 433 60.32 13.69 6.36
C SER A 433 59.82 15.11 6.67
N ALA A 434 60.73 15.83 7.31
CA ALA A 434 60.83 17.28 7.37
C ALA A 434 60.97 17.90 5.97
N ASP A 435 60.35 19.07 5.77
CA ASP A 435 61.05 20.34 5.60
C ASP A 435 60.06 21.51 5.79
N GLU A 436 60.54 22.57 6.43
CA GLU A 436 59.87 23.82 6.81
C GLU A 436 59.47 24.67 5.57
N PRO A 437 58.56 25.69 5.64
CA PRO A 437 58.78 26.86 6.51
C PRO A 437 57.56 27.56 7.14
N GLN A 438 57.83 28.20 8.28
CA GLN A 438 57.42 29.57 8.67
C GLN A 438 55.95 29.92 9.07
N THR A 439 55.87 30.43 10.31
CA THR A 439 55.19 31.66 10.80
C THR A 439 53.87 31.63 11.58
N ALA A 440 53.93 32.37 12.71
CA ALA A 440 52.90 33.19 13.36
C ALA A 440 51.94 32.59 14.43
N LYS A 441 52.38 32.75 15.69
CA LYS A 441 51.68 33.40 16.84
C LYS A 441 50.13 33.53 16.77
N SER A 442 49.43 33.12 17.84
CA SER A 442 48.65 34.03 18.73
C SER A 442 47.61 33.33 19.65
N LYS A 443 47.75 33.58 20.96
CA LYS A 443 46.74 33.76 22.06
C LYS A 443 45.70 32.65 22.34
N LYS A 444 45.73 31.98 23.51
CA LYS A 444 45.18 32.40 24.85
C LYS A 444 43.71 32.88 24.83
N SER A 445 42.83 32.13 25.51
CA SER A 445 41.94 32.57 26.62
C SER A 445 40.83 31.52 26.86
N SER A 446 40.88 30.74 27.95
CA SER A 446 40.21 30.95 29.24
C SER A 446 38.69 30.68 29.22
N LYS A 447 38.25 29.57 29.85
CA LYS A 447 37.62 29.48 31.19
C LYS A 447 36.20 30.05 31.25
N SER A 448 35.23 29.18 31.55
CA SER A 448 34.33 29.40 32.69
C SER A 448 33.71 28.10 33.21
N LYS A 449 33.75 27.95 34.53
CA LYS A 449 33.19 26.89 35.38
C LYS A 449 31.93 27.44 36.07
N LYS A 450 30.93 26.57 36.29
CA LYS A 450 30.03 26.44 37.48
C LYS A 450 28.74 25.73 37.02
N SER A 451 28.01 24.92 37.79
CA SER A 451 28.06 24.49 39.18
C SER A 451 27.17 23.24 39.32
N LYS A 452 27.49 22.40 40.31
CA LYS A 452 26.75 21.21 40.76
C LYS A 452 25.42 21.59 41.46
N SER A 453 24.44 20.68 41.41
CA SER A 453 23.80 20.10 42.61
C SER A 453 22.88 18.92 42.26
N SER A 454 22.97 17.86 43.07
CA SER A 454 22.00 16.77 43.20
C SER A 454 21.22 17.03 44.50
N PRO A 455 20.03 16.42 44.66
CA PRO A 455 19.86 15.62 45.87
C PRO A 455 19.32 14.22 45.63
N LYS A 456 19.71 13.36 46.56
CA LYS A 456 19.42 11.95 46.73
C LYS A 456 18.28 11.80 47.75
N SER A 457 17.42 10.80 47.53
CA SER A 457 16.65 10.00 48.52
C SER A 457 15.58 10.65 49.43
N ARG A 458 14.31 10.39 49.09
CA ARG A 458 13.08 10.11 49.89
C ARG A 458 11.94 10.11 48.85
N ASP A 459 11.02 9.17 48.69
CA ASP A 459 10.50 8.09 49.53
C ASP A 459 10.09 6.90 48.65
N ARG A 460 10.02 5.75 49.30
CA ARG A 460 9.58 4.45 48.81
C ARG A 460 8.15 4.26 49.36
N ARG A 461 7.17 3.91 48.52
CA ARG A 461 5.68 3.91 48.67
C ARG A 461 5.14 5.09 47.84
N GLU A 462 4.48 4.91 46.70
CA GLU A 462 3.19 4.25 46.51
C GLU A 462 3.11 3.63 45.10
N GLN A 463 2.91 2.31 45.04
CA GLN A 463 2.29 1.64 43.91
C GLN A 463 0.83 1.45 44.33
N LEU A 464 -0.05 2.33 43.88
CA LEU A 464 -1.50 2.19 44.10
C LEU A 464 -2.08 1.35 42.96
N SER A 465 -2.66 0.22 43.33
CA SER A 465 -3.33 -0.73 42.44
C SER A 465 -4.64 -0.16 41.90
N PHE A 466 -4.93 -0.46 40.64
CA PHE A 466 -6.13 -0.07 39.88
C PHE A 466 -7.47 -0.42 40.56
N GLU A 467 -7.47 -1.42 41.46
CA GLU A 467 -8.63 -1.84 42.25
C GLU A 467 -9.06 -0.81 43.32
N GLU A 468 -8.11 -0.05 43.89
CA GLU A 468 -8.40 0.91 44.97
C GLU A 468 -9.03 2.22 44.43
N PHE A 469 -8.79 2.54 43.14
CA PHE A 469 -9.44 3.65 42.44
C PHE A 469 -10.92 3.35 42.12
N LEU A 470 -11.30 2.07 42.00
CA LEU A 470 -12.68 1.66 41.73
C LEU A 470 -13.57 1.64 42.99
N GLU A 471 -12.98 1.57 44.19
CA GLU A 471 -13.74 1.68 45.45
C GLU A 471 -14.12 3.14 45.81
N LEU A 472 -13.34 4.13 45.37
CA LEU A 472 -13.54 5.54 45.73
C LEU A 472 -14.54 6.30 44.83
N ASN A 473 -15.11 5.67 43.79
CA ASN A 473 -16.03 6.35 42.86
C ASN A 473 -17.31 5.55 42.57
N PRO A 474 -18.36 5.65 43.42
CA PRO A 474 -19.60 4.89 43.27
C PRO A 474 -20.50 5.32 42.09
N ARG A 475 -20.07 6.25 41.21
CA ARG A 475 -20.80 6.64 40.00
C ARG A 475 -20.40 5.87 38.73
N ALA A 476 -19.41 4.98 38.80
CA ALA A 476 -19.00 4.12 37.68
C ALA A 476 -19.74 2.77 37.61
N ARG A 477 -20.77 2.55 38.45
CA ARG A 477 -21.63 1.37 38.41
C ARG A 477 -23.00 1.71 37.80
N GLY A 478 -23.16 1.38 36.52
CA GLY A 478 -24.49 1.13 35.94
C GLY A 478 -24.72 1.75 34.57
N THR A 479 -24.49 0.98 33.51
CA THR A 479 -25.56 0.62 32.54
C THR A 479 -25.08 -0.55 31.68
N GLN A 480 -25.93 -1.57 31.59
CA GLN A 480 -25.73 -2.89 31.00
C GLN A 480 -25.65 -2.84 29.47
N ILE A 481 -25.18 -3.92 28.82
CA ILE A 481 -26.00 -4.74 27.90
C ILE A 481 -25.31 -6.10 27.69
N THR A 482 -26.09 -7.14 27.97
CA THR A 482 -25.88 -8.57 27.77
C THR A 482 -25.99 -8.97 26.30
N THR A 483 -25.21 -9.97 25.91
CA THR A 483 -25.26 -10.67 24.61
C THR A 483 -26.24 -11.87 24.62
N ALA A 484 -26.68 -12.25 23.40
CA ALA A 484 -27.42 -13.46 22.94
C ALA A 484 -28.95 -13.26 22.71
N ASP A 485 -29.46 -13.17 21.47
CA ASP A 485 -29.76 -14.17 20.40
C ASP A 485 -30.99 -15.07 20.67
N ASP A 486 -32.05 -14.98 19.84
CA ASP A 486 -32.45 -16.05 18.89
C ASP A 486 -33.83 -15.87 18.16
N THR A 487 -33.83 -16.24 16.86
CA THR A 487 -34.88 -16.90 16.03
C THR A 487 -36.16 -16.22 15.47
N ALA A 488 -36.20 -16.12 14.13
CA ALA A 488 -37.18 -16.66 13.15
C ALA A 488 -38.68 -16.23 13.08
N PRO A 489 -39.36 -16.37 11.90
CA PRO A 489 -40.45 -15.49 11.44
C PRO A 489 -41.87 -16.13 11.50
N PRO A 490 -42.97 -15.36 11.30
CA PRO A 490 -44.31 -15.95 11.21
C PRO A 490 -44.83 -16.12 9.77
N THR A 491 -45.35 -17.30 9.47
CA THR A 491 -46.16 -17.62 8.29
C THR A 491 -47.66 -17.44 8.52
N ARG A 492 -48.34 -16.83 7.52
CA ARG A 492 -49.71 -17.07 7.00
C ARG A 492 -50.91 -17.15 7.94
N ARG A 493 -51.88 -16.24 7.71
CA ARG A 493 -53.33 -16.56 7.66
C ARG A 493 -54.04 -15.68 6.64
N GLY A 494 -54.73 -16.31 5.69
CA GLY A 494 -55.46 -15.63 4.64
C GLY A 494 -56.84 -15.12 5.06
N LYS A 495 -57.37 -14.17 4.30
CA LYS A 495 -58.80 -13.94 4.10
C LYS A 495 -59.06 -13.40 2.69
N LYS A 496 -60.17 -13.89 2.14
CA LYS A 496 -60.68 -13.79 0.76
C LYS A 496 -61.34 -12.43 0.45
N LYS A 497 -61.38 -12.14 -0.87
CA LYS A 497 -62.40 -11.42 -1.69
C LYS A 497 -62.46 -9.87 -1.64
N PRO A 498 -63.07 -9.19 -2.66
CA PRO A 498 -63.06 -9.43 -4.12
C PRO A 498 -62.86 -8.13 -4.97
N LYS A 499 -62.78 -8.35 -6.30
CA LYS A 499 -63.04 -7.48 -7.48
C LYS A 499 -63.64 -6.07 -7.27
N GLY A 500 -63.17 -5.11 -8.08
CA GLY A 500 -63.98 -3.99 -8.57
C GLY A 500 -63.20 -2.75 -9.01
N THR A 501 -63.04 -2.60 -10.34
CA THR A 501 -63.27 -1.36 -11.12
C THR A 501 -62.84 0.00 -10.53
N SER A 502 -61.83 0.64 -11.11
CA SER A 502 -61.96 1.69 -12.12
C SER A 502 -60.59 2.12 -12.64
#